data_AF-A0A6N6KS92-F1
#
_entry.id   AF-A0A6N6KS92-F1
#
_cell.length_a   1.000
_cell.length_b   1.000
_cell.length_c   1.000
_cell.angle_alpha   90.00
_cell.angle_beta   90.00
_cell.angle_gamma   90.00
#
_symmetry.space_group_name_H-M   'P 1'
#
loop_
_entity.id
_entity.type
_entity.pdbx_description
1 polymer ?
#
loop_
_entity_poly.entity_id
_entity_poly.type
_entity_poly.pdbx_seq_one_letter_code
_entity_poly.pdbx_strand_id
1 'polypeptide(L)'
;MNKLLLVTLAFFTGTALLAQNNQYLSAEDSDPEATAILKKVKAKYEGYKTIESDFVLDIEIPEQEKQSMQGELERQGNKYHFKLGTQEVYCDGKAIYFILHNNKEVQINDIPDPDEDDSLLTPQSIFNFYES
;
A
#
# COMPACT_ATOMS: atom_id res chain seq x y z
N MET A 1 -19.34 -38.98 40.58
CA MET A 1 -18.14 -38.20 40.21
C MET A 1 -18.28 -37.44 38.88
N ASN A 2 -19.51 -37.23 38.35
CA ASN A 2 -19.69 -36.68 36.99
C ASN A 2 -20.40 -35.31 36.96
N LYS A 3 -20.96 -34.84 38.08
CA LYS A 3 -21.65 -33.53 38.14
C LYS A 3 -20.71 -32.37 38.49
N LEU A 4 -19.62 -32.65 39.20
CA LEU A 4 -18.63 -31.64 39.57
C LEU A 4 -17.66 -31.32 38.43
N LEU A 5 -17.41 -32.28 37.53
CA LEU A 5 -16.50 -32.15 36.37
C LEU A 5 -17.15 -31.39 35.19
N LEU A 6 -18.49 -31.43 35.09
CA LEU A 6 -19.27 -30.70 34.09
C LEU A 6 -19.37 -29.20 34.39
N VAL A 7 -19.34 -28.81 35.67
CA VAL A 7 -19.42 -27.40 36.09
C VAL A 7 -18.09 -26.67 35.90
N THR A 8 -16.95 -27.35 36.07
CA THR A 8 -15.62 -26.79 35.79
C THR A 8 -15.35 -26.63 34.29
N LEU A 9 -15.89 -27.51 33.43
CA LEU A 9 -15.73 -27.39 31.98
C LEU A 9 -16.56 -26.23 31.39
N ALA A 10 -17.73 -25.92 31.96
CA ALA A 10 -18.57 -24.79 31.56
C ALA A 10 -18.01 -23.42 31.98
N PHE A 11 -17.17 -23.38 33.02
CA PHE A 11 -16.54 -22.13 33.47
C PHE A 11 -15.28 -21.76 32.66
N PHE A 12 -14.66 -22.75 31.98
CA PHE A 12 -13.47 -22.53 31.15
C PHE A 12 -13.79 -22.08 29.72
N THR A 13 -15.01 -22.32 29.23
CA THR A 13 -15.46 -21.87 27.90
C THR A 13 -16.04 -20.45 27.89
N GLY A 14 -16.46 -19.92 29.05
CA GLY A 14 -17.06 -18.58 29.17
C GLY A 14 -16.04 -17.42 29.12
N THR A 15 -14.80 -17.64 29.56
CA THR A 15 -13.77 -16.58 29.57
C THR A 15 -13.00 -16.46 28.25
N ALA A 16 -13.09 -17.47 27.37
CA ALA A 16 -12.44 -17.43 26.06
C ALA A 16 -13.11 -16.45 25.06
N LEU A 17 -14.39 -16.09 25.28
CA LEU A 17 -15.12 -15.16 24.42
C LEU A 17 -14.86 -13.68 24.72
N LEU A 18 -14.26 -13.36 25.87
CA LEU A 18 -13.97 -11.96 26.29
C LEU A 18 -12.51 -11.55 26.05
N ALA A 19 -11.68 -12.43 25.49
CA ALA A 19 -10.26 -12.17 25.26
C ALA A 19 -9.94 -11.64 23.84
N GLN A 20 -10.92 -11.53 22.96
CA GLN A 20 -10.75 -10.98 21.61
C GLN A 20 -11.03 -9.46 21.60
N ASN A 21 -10.21 -8.67 22.29
CA ASN A 21 -10.48 -7.23 22.43
C ASN A 21 -9.77 -6.32 21.41
N ASN A 22 -9.17 -6.88 20.34
CA ASN A 22 -8.51 -6.09 19.28
C ASN A 22 -8.90 -6.62 17.90
N GLN A 23 -10.18 -6.54 17.56
CA GLN A 23 -10.60 -6.66 16.18
C GLN A 23 -10.54 -5.26 15.55
N TYR A 24 -9.45 -4.98 14.84
CA TYR A 24 -9.28 -3.79 14.00
C TYR A 24 -10.20 -3.91 12.77
N LEU A 25 -11.49 -3.60 12.93
CA LEU A 25 -12.51 -3.77 11.87
C LEU A 25 -12.78 -2.48 11.10
N SER A 26 -12.28 -1.34 11.60
CA SER A 26 -12.42 -0.02 10.99
C SER A 26 -11.17 0.85 11.24
N ALA A 27 -11.01 1.92 10.46
CA ALA A 27 -9.94 2.91 10.68
C ALA A 27 -10.02 3.59 12.06
N GLU A 28 -11.21 3.63 12.70
CA GLU A 28 -11.42 4.14 14.05
C GLU A 28 -10.90 3.18 15.15
N ASP A 29 -10.76 1.90 14.83
CA ASP A 29 -10.15 0.90 15.71
C ASP A 29 -8.60 0.93 15.65
N SER A 30 -8.01 1.68 14.71
CA SER A 30 -6.56 1.78 14.56
C SER A 30 -5.91 2.52 15.74
N ASP A 31 -4.75 2.02 16.17
CA ASP A 31 -3.99 2.61 17.27
C ASP A 31 -3.69 4.12 17.02
N PRO A 32 -4.09 5.03 17.91
CA PRO A 32 -3.94 6.47 17.70
C PRO A 32 -2.48 6.92 17.49
N GLU A 33 -1.52 6.24 18.10
CA GLU A 33 -0.09 6.56 17.94
C GLU A 33 0.40 6.13 16.56
N ALA A 34 -0.02 4.96 16.07
CA ALA A 34 0.25 4.48 14.72
C ALA A 34 -0.33 5.44 13.66
N THR A 35 -1.60 5.87 13.82
CA THR A 35 -2.21 6.88 12.94
C THR A 35 -1.45 8.19 12.96
N ALA A 36 -0.98 8.64 14.13
CA ALA A 36 -0.19 9.86 14.25
C ALA A 36 1.16 9.75 13.51
N ILE A 37 1.80 8.59 13.53
CA ILE A 37 3.04 8.34 12.78
C ILE A 37 2.77 8.39 11.27
N LEU A 38 1.73 7.69 10.79
CA LEU A 38 1.35 7.68 9.37
C LEU A 38 1.05 9.09 8.85
N LYS A 39 0.29 9.89 9.61
CA LYS A 39 0.01 11.30 9.28
C LYS A 39 1.28 12.14 9.18
N LYS A 40 2.25 11.93 10.07
CA LYS A 40 3.55 12.64 10.02
C LYS A 40 4.36 12.25 8.77
N VAL A 41 4.36 10.97 8.40
CA VAL A 41 5.03 10.49 7.19
C VAL A 41 4.40 11.08 5.93
N LYS A 42 3.07 11.01 5.82
CA LYS A 42 2.30 11.62 4.70
C LYS A 42 2.58 13.12 4.58
N ALA A 43 2.44 13.87 5.67
CA ALA A 43 2.69 15.31 5.67
C ALA A 43 4.13 15.67 5.26
N LYS A 44 5.13 14.88 5.69
CA LYS A 44 6.52 15.08 5.26
C LYS A 44 6.70 14.80 3.77
N TYR A 45 6.12 13.72 3.25
CA TYR A 45 6.20 13.35 1.84
C TYR A 45 5.51 14.38 0.93
N GLU A 46 4.31 14.83 1.29
CA GLU A 46 3.56 15.87 0.56
C GLU A 46 4.23 17.24 0.61
N GLY A 47 5.02 17.52 1.65
CA GLY A 47 5.78 18.76 1.77
C GLY A 47 6.93 18.92 0.77
N TYR A 48 7.35 17.84 0.09
CA TYR A 48 8.39 17.92 -0.92
C TYR A 48 7.85 18.51 -2.24
N LYS A 49 8.52 19.56 -2.73
CA LYS A 49 8.19 20.14 -4.05
C LYS A 49 8.55 19.21 -5.21
N THR A 50 9.67 18.53 -5.06
CA THR A 50 10.23 17.57 -6.01
C THR A 50 10.78 16.39 -5.24
N ILE A 51 10.63 15.20 -5.79
CA ILE A 51 11.18 13.96 -5.26
C ILE A 51 11.93 13.28 -6.40
N GLU A 52 13.13 12.80 -6.10
CA GLU A 52 13.92 11.94 -6.97
C GLU A 52 14.43 10.81 -6.06
N SER A 53 14.25 9.57 -6.49
CA SER A 53 14.65 8.40 -5.71
C SER A 53 14.92 7.21 -6.61
N ASP A 54 16.06 6.58 -6.38
CA ASP A 54 16.33 5.22 -6.85
C ASP A 54 15.81 4.23 -5.81
N PHE A 55 15.28 3.10 -6.24
CA PHE A 55 14.81 2.04 -5.37
C PHE A 55 15.09 0.66 -5.95
N VAL A 56 14.99 -0.36 -5.10
CA VAL A 56 15.05 -1.77 -5.49
C VAL A 56 13.76 -2.44 -5.02
N LEU A 57 13.03 -3.04 -5.95
CA LEU A 57 11.87 -3.89 -5.68
C LEU A 57 12.34 -5.34 -5.60
N ASP A 58 12.28 -5.89 -4.40
CA ASP A 58 12.55 -7.29 -4.12
C ASP A 58 11.23 -8.04 -3.93
N ILE A 59 10.99 -9.04 -4.79
CA ILE A 59 9.82 -9.93 -4.70
C ILE A 59 10.33 -11.31 -4.26
N GLU A 60 9.87 -11.73 -3.08
CA GLU A 60 10.18 -13.03 -2.49
C GLU A 60 8.89 -13.84 -2.38
N ILE A 61 8.81 -14.94 -3.12
CA ILE A 61 7.71 -15.90 -3.06
C ILE A 61 8.28 -17.21 -2.51
N PRO A 62 7.62 -17.86 -1.52
CA PRO A 62 8.10 -19.14 -1.00
C PRO A 62 8.40 -20.14 -2.12
N GLU A 63 9.51 -20.84 -2.00
CA GLU A 63 9.97 -21.86 -2.97
C GLU A 63 10.32 -21.32 -4.37
N GLN A 64 10.34 -20.01 -4.57
CA GLN A 64 10.83 -19.37 -5.79
C GLN A 64 12.12 -18.58 -5.52
N GLU A 65 12.93 -18.41 -6.56
CA GLU A 65 14.08 -17.52 -6.50
C GLU A 65 13.62 -16.07 -6.31
N LYS A 66 14.36 -15.34 -5.47
CA LYS A 66 14.15 -13.91 -5.24
C LYS A 66 14.29 -13.16 -6.57
N GLN A 67 13.29 -12.35 -6.89
CA GLN A 67 13.34 -11.44 -8.03
C GLN A 67 13.68 -10.04 -7.53
N SER A 68 14.66 -9.39 -8.15
CA SER A 68 15.11 -8.05 -7.77
C SER A 68 15.10 -7.15 -9.00
N MET A 69 14.44 -6.01 -8.89
CA MET A 69 14.29 -5.04 -9.98
C MET A 69 14.69 -3.65 -9.49
N GLN A 70 15.62 -3.00 -10.20
CA GLN A 70 15.93 -1.60 -9.95
C GLN A 70 14.85 -0.72 -10.58
N GLY A 71 14.50 0.35 -9.88
CA GLY A 71 13.60 1.36 -10.39
C GLY A 71 13.98 2.76 -9.97
N GLU A 72 13.43 3.71 -10.71
CA GLU A 72 13.66 5.14 -10.55
C GLU A 72 12.31 5.83 -10.42
N LEU A 73 12.23 6.82 -9.54
CA LEU A 73 11.04 7.64 -9.35
C LEU A 73 11.42 9.11 -9.30
N GLU A 74 10.80 9.89 -10.18
CA GLU A 74 10.81 11.34 -10.16
C GLU A 74 9.38 11.87 -10.02
N ARG A 75 9.19 12.91 -9.20
CA ARG A 75 7.90 13.58 -9.03
C ARG A 75 8.09 15.07 -8.89
N GLN A 76 7.21 15.83 -9.55
CA GLN A 76 7.05 17.28 -9.34
C GLN A 76 5.56 17.63 -9.37
N GLY A 77 4.99 17.92 -8.20
CA GLY A 77 3.55 18.14 -8.06
C GLY A 77 2.75 16.91 -8.54
N ASN A 78 1.93 17.10 -9.58
CA ASN A 78 1.12 16.05 -10.20
C ASN A 78 1.82 15.34 -11.36
N LYS A 79 3.01 15.81 -11.77
CA LYS A 79 3.83 15.15 -12.78
C LYS A 79 4.70 14.10 -12.11
N TYR A 80 4.88 12.97 -12.77
CA TYR A 80 5.75 11.92 -12.28
C TYR A 80 6.32 11.09 -13.42
N HIS A 81 7.43 10.45 -13.13
CA HIS A 81 8.11 9.53 -14.01
C HIS A 81 8.59 8.36 -13.18
N PHE A 82 8.18 7.17 -13.56
CA PHE A 82 8.49 5.92 -12.90
C PHE A 82 9.11 4.96 -13.91
N LYS A 83 10.25 4.37 -13.58
CA LYS A 83 10.87 3.32 -14.38
C LYS A 83 11.04 2.07 -13.53
N LEU A 84 10.74 0.92 -14.11
CA LEU A 84 10.99 -0.38 -13.51
C LEU A 84 11.37 -1.38 -14.60
N GLY A 85 12.65 -1.72 -14.67
CA GLY A 85 13.18 -2.61 -15.71
C GLY A 85 12.96 -2.06 -17.13
N THR A 86 12.05 -2.67 -17.89
CA THR A 86 11.74 -2.29 -19.29
C THR A 86 10.38 -1.61 -19.45
N GLN A 87 9.73 -1.29 -18.32
CA GLN A 87 8.48 -0.57 -18.28
C GLN A 87 8.71 0.81 -17.69
N GLU A 88 8.07 1.79 -18.29
CA GLU A 88 8.15 3.18 -17.88
C GLU A 88 6.75 3.79 -17.88
N VAL A 89 6.43 4.54 -16.83
CA VAL A 89 5.19 5.28 -16.69
C VAL A 89 5.54 6.75 -16.52
N TYR A 90 5.03 7.58 -17.40
CA TYR A 90 5.25 9.02 -17.38
C TYR A 90 3.90 9.74 -17.33
N CYS A 91 3.77 10.75 -16.49
CA CYS A 91 2.61 11.63 -16.44
C CYS A 91 3.06 13.08 -16.53
N ASP A 92 2.57 13.77 -17.56
CA ASP A 92 2.88 15.19 -17.80
C ASP A 92 1.92 16.15 -17.08
N GLY A 93 0.97 15.60 -16.31
CA GLY A 93 -0.11 16.32 -15.64
C GLY A 93 -1.37 16.50 -16.50
N LYS A 94 -1.41 15.94 -17.71
CA LYS A 94 -2.59 15.91 -18.59
C LYS A 94 -2.96 14.49 -19.01
N ALA A 95 -1.96 13.66 -19.29
CA ALA A 95 -2.15 12.28 -19.69
C ALA A 95 -1.07 11.38 -19.06
N ILE A 96 -1.37 10.09 -19.02
CA ILE A 96 -0.48 9.04 -18.53
C ILE A 96 -0.01 8.22 -19.72
N TYR A 97 1.31 8.04 -19.80
CA TYR A 97 2.00 7.35 -20.86
C TYR A 97 2.61 6.07 -20.29
N PHE A 98 2.12 4.91 -20.74
CA PHE A 98 2.76 3.63 -20.48
C PHE A 98 3.67 3.30 -21.66
N ILE A 99 4.96 3.23 -21.39
CA ILE A 99 6.00 2.98 -22.38
C ILE A 99 6.51 1.56 -22.17
N LEU A 100 6.21 0.69 -23.13
CA LEU A 100 6.59 -0.72 -23.13
C LEU A 100 7.76 -0.90 -24.11
N HIS A 101 8.99 -0.72 -23.61
CA HIS A 101 10.20 -0.70 -24.44
C HIS A 101 10.39 -1.97 -25.27
N ASN A 102 10.08 -3.14 -24.69
CA ASN A 102 10.17 -4.44 -25.39
C ASN A 102 9.22 -4.54 -26.58
N ASN A 103 8.06 -3.90 -26.49
CA ASN A 103 7.01 -3.96 -27.51
C ASN A 103 7.09 -2.79 -28.49
N LYS A 104 7.96 -1.81 -28.24
CA LYS A 104 8.03 -0.53 -28.97
C LYS A 104 6.66 0.15 -29.06
N GLU A 105 5.95 0.13 -27.94
CA GLU A 105 4.59 0.61 -27.83
C GLU A 105 4.49 1.71 -26.77
N VAL A 106 3.67 2.72 -27.04
CA VAL A 106 3.28 3.75 -26.09
C VAL A 106 1.75 3.78 -26.02
N GLN A 107 1.21 3.55 -24.83
CA GLN A 107 -0.22 3.69 -24.56
C GLN A 107 -0.46 5.02 -23.86
N ILE A 108 -1.41 5.80 -24.38
CA ILE A 108 -1.77 7.12 -23.85
C ILE A 108 -3.15 7.00 -23.23
N ASN A 109 -3.24 7.29 -21.94
CA ASN A 109 -4.47 7.20 -21.16
C ASN A 109 -4.78 8.55 -20.51
N ASP A 110 -6.06 8.82 -20.31
CA ASP A 110 -6.50 9.95 -19.51
C ASP A 110 -6.10 9.73 -18.03
N ILE A 111 -5.94 10.83 -17.29
CA ILE A 111 -5.76 10.74 -15.84
C ILE A 111 -7.11 10.33 -15.25
N PRO A 112 -7.20 9.20 -14.52
CA PRO A 112 -8.47 8.76 -13.95
C PRO A 112 -8.94 9.73 -12.89
N ASP A 113 -10.26 9.75 -12.67
CA ASP A 113 -10.82 10.47 -11.53
C ASP A 113 -10.27 9.84 -10.24
N PRO A 114 -9.75 10.62 -9.29
CA PRO A 114 -9.22 10.10 -8.02
C PRO A 114 -10.22 9.26 -7.21
N ASP A 115 -11.52 9.37 -7.50
CA ASP A 115 -12.59 8.61 -6.85
C ASP A 115 -12.94 7.29 -7.57
N GLU A 116 -12.40 7.05 -8.76
CA GLU A 116 -12.79 5.92 -9.62
C GLU A 116 -11.72 4.82 -9.78
N ASP A 117 -10.43 5.13 -9.62
CA ASP A 117 -9.37 4.16 -9.93
C ASP A 117 -8.11 4.26 -9.05
N ASP A 118 -8.06 3.44 -8.00
CA ASP A 118 -6.86 3.23 -7.16
C ASP A 118 -5.79 2.34 -7.81
N SER A 119 -6.07 1.76 -8.99
CA SER A 119 -5.17 0.78 -9.60
C SER A 119 -3.97 1.38 -10.32
N LEU A 120 -3.97 2.70 -10.51
CA LEU A 120 -2.81 3.40 -11.06
C LEU A 120 -1.72 3.55 -9.99
N LEU A 121 -0.55 3.00 -10.30
CA LEU A 121 0.69 3.18 -9.54
C LEU A 121 1.15 4.63 -9.65
N THR A 122 0.53 5.52 -8.88
CA THR A 122 1.01 6.88 -8.66
C THR A 122 1.94 6.88 -7.46
N PRO A 123 2.90 7.80 -7.39
CA PRO A 123 3.75 7.93 -6.20
C PRO A 123 2.95 8.23 -4.92
N GLN A 124 1.75 8.83 -5.07
CA GLN A 124 0.85 9.13 -3.96
C GLN A 124 0.06 7.89 -3.50
N SER A 125 -0.28 6.96 -4.39
CA SER A 125 -1.04 5.75 -4.00
C SER A 125 -0.25 4.84 -3.06
N ILE A 126 1.09 4.94 -3.05
CA ILE A 126 1.92 4.32 -2.00
C ILE A 126 1.46 4.72 -0.60
N PHE A 127 0.88 5.89 -0.33
CA PHE A 127 0.45 6.24 1.04
C PHE A 127 -1.02 5.96 1.32
N ASN A 128 -1.80 5.51 0.34
CA ASN A 128 -3.23 5.30 0.53
C ASN A 128 -3.55 3.92 1.13
N PHE A 129 -2.56 3.05 1.34
CA PHE A 129 -2.75 1.69 1.88
C PHE A 129 -3.41 1.61 3.26
N TYR A 130 -3.47 2.72 4.01
CA TYR A 130 -4.06 2.77 5.36
C TYR A 130 -5.32 3.63 5.44
N GLU A 131 -5.68 4.35 4.37
CA GLU A 131 -6.90 5.14 4.34
C GLU A 131 -8.04 4.15 4.03
N SER A 132 -8.84 3.83 5.05
CA SER A 132 -10.06 2.98 4.96
C SER A 132 -11.28 3.77 5.36
#